data_AF-A0AAD8PIH2-F1
#
_entry.id   AF-A0AAD8PIH2-F1
#
_cell.length_a   1.000
_cell.length_b   1.000
_cell.length_c   1.000
_cell.angle_alpha   90.00
_cell.angle_beta   90.00
_cell.angle_gamma   90.00
#
_symmetry.space_group_name_H-M   'P 1'
#
loop_
_entity.id
_entity.type
_entity.pdbx_description
1 polymer ?
#
loop_
_entity_poly.entity_id
_entity_poly.type
_entity_poly.pdbx_seq_one_letter_code
_entity_poly.pdbx_strand_id
1 'polypeptide(L)'
;MVLPDGRSLDGNEAIDTTAAAAAAAAGSHFTAHRGAGPLLGVAAILFLYLLYKRSLPKAIPGIPHNAAAVASILGDIPSFQEGIRRTGELNLWLLEQADHFASPLFQVFIKPFGKPIVVLNDFREIRDIMMRGKEFDRSSITADYMEGSAGKQHTHMPTGPEWKQHRRLLQNIMSPQFLNDVAVPTIFDSALRLIRLWDDKARIAAGHPFPAEMDIHYATLDAVMAFTFGGDFEHRATQPTIERLQGLGAEDVKRLLSGGGGGGGGGADKDNDAPVMFPKGDVDERIQATLYIPASASQLRESPMPRLKWWFVQKKAAVRRAFRIRDMFVSEEISKALKKLQDVGVGERRVHSAVELIVLQEKKMAEQDGRAPSYFSEMMIHEIYGVIIAGLDTTSTTMSWGVK
;
A
#
# COMPACT_ATOMS: atom_id res chain seq x y z
N MET A 1 -79.70 -33.65 -35.81
CA MET A 1 -79.97 -35.10 -35.87
C MET A 1 -80.90 -35.41 -34.70
N VAL A 2 -82.07 -35.95 -35.02
CA VAL A 2 -83.29 -36.25 -34.21
C VAL A 2 -82.97 -37.15 -32.99
N LEU A 3 -83.64 -37.22 -31.82
CA LEU A 3 -84.62 -36.54 -30.91
C LEU A 3 -84.80 -37.61 -29.76
N PRO A 4 -85.85 -37.70 -28.90
CA PRO A 4 -86.81 -36.77 -28.26
C PRO A 4 -86.83 -36.98 -26.71
N ASP A 5 -87.45 -36.14 -25.88
CA ASP A 5 -88.75 -36.34 -25.20
C ASP A 5 -88.68 -35.39 -23.96
N GLY A 6 -89.66 -34.62 -23.52
CA GLY A 6 -91.10 -34.82 -23.58
C GLY A 6 -91.66 -35.33 -22.25
N ARG A 7 -91.55 -34.60 -21.13
CA ARG A 7 -92.54 -34.43 -20.02
C ARG A 7 -91.91 -34.04 -18.66
N SER A 8 -92.69 -33.28 -17.88
CA SER A 8 -92.46 -32.90 -16.48
C SER A 8 -92.78 -34.03 -15.51
N LEU A 9 -92.38 -33.88 -14.24
CA LEU A 9 -93.27 -33.98 -13.08
C LEU A 9 -92.56 -33.54 -11.78
N ASP A 10 -93.35 -32.92 -10.92
CA ASP A 10 -93.04 -32.39 -9.60
C ASP A 10 -92.54 -33.45 -8.60
N GLY A 11 -91.76 -33.01 -7.61
CA GLY A 11 -91.34 -33.85 -6.48
C GLY A 11 -90.58 -33.05 -5.43
N ASN A 12 -91.32 -32.56 -4.44
CA ASN A 12 -90.85 -31.85 -3.26
C ASN A 12 -90.16 -32.82 -2.30
N GLU A 13 -88.86 -32.66 -2.02
CA GLU A 13 -88.21 -33.22 -0.83
C GLU A 13 -87.03 -32.36 -0.37
N ALA A 14 -86.82 -32.40 0.94
CA ALA A 14 -86.26 -31.35 1.75
C ALA A 14 -84.72 -31.39 1.88
N ILE A 15 -84.14 -30.19 2.01
CA ILE A 15 -82.88 -29.87 2.71
C ILE A 15 -81.59 -30.41 2.08
N ASP A 16 -80.81 -29.50 1.49
CA ASP A 16 -79.37 -29.51 1.77
C ASP A 16 -78.80 -28.08 1.84
N THR A 17 -78.90 -27.49 3.03
CA THR A 17 -78.35 -26.18 3.42
C THR A 17 -76.81 -26.17 3.52
N THR A 18 -76.12 -27.18 2.98
CA THR A 18 -74.66 -27.26 2.97
C THR A 18 -74.02 -26.88 1.62
N ALA A 19 -74.76 -26.94 0.50
CA ALA A 19 -74.23 -26.59 -0.83
C ALA A 19 -74.17 -25.06 -1.09
N ALA A 20 -75.06 -24.27 -0.48
CA ALA A 20 -75.07 -22.81 -0.61
C ALA A 20 -73.95 -22.13 0.21
N ALA A 21 -73.46 -22.78 1.27
CA ALA A 21 -72.32 -22.30 2.05
C ALA A 21 -70.96 -22.59 1.37
N ALA A 22 -70.86 -23.68 0.61
CA ALA A 22 -69.64 -24.05 -0.11
C ALA A 22 -69.40 -23.18 -1.37
N ALA A 23 -70.45 -22.75 -2.07
CA ALA A 23 -70.33 -21.84 -3.21
C ALA A 23 -70.00 -20.38 -2.81
N ALA A 24 -70.40 -19.95 -1.61
CA ALA A 24 -70.03 -18.63 -1.06
C ALA A 24 -68.60 -18.62 -0.46
N ALA A 25 -68.07 -19.78 -0.05
CA ALA A 25 -66.69 -19.93 0.42
C ALA A 25 -65.68 -20.15 -0.73
N ALA A 26 -66.11 -20.70 -1.87
CA ALA A 26 -65.25 -20.88 -3.05
C ALA A 26 -65.12 -19.60 -3.92
N GLY A 27 -66.06 -18.65 -3.80
CA GLY A 27 -66.02 -17.37 -4.52
C GLY A 27 -65.19 -16.26 -3.84
N SER A 28 -64.72 -16.47 -2.61
CA SER A 28 -64.03 -15.45 -1.81
C SER A 28 -62.51 -15.63 -1.71
N HIS A 29 -61.96 -16.72 -2.25
CA HIS A 29 -60.51 -16.99 -2.23
C HIS A 29 -59.77 -16.58 -3.51
N PHE A 30 -60.43 -15.98 -4.51
CA PHE A 30 -59.78 -15.60 -5.79
C PHE A 30 -59.66 -14.09 -6.04
N THR A 31 -59.93 -13.23 -5.06
CA THR A 31 -59.94 -11.76 -5.25
C THR A 31 -59.21 -11.01 -4.12
N ALA A 32 -57.99 -11.42 -3.75
CA ALA A 32 -57.21 -10.68 -2.74
C ALA A 32 -55.70 -10.55 -3.01
N HIS A 33 -55.25 -10.63 -4.26
CA HIS A 33 -53.83 -10.33 -4.59
C HIS A 33 -53.61 -9.28 -5.70
N ARG A 34 -54.65 -8.61 -6.20
CA ARG A 34 -54.50 -7.60 -7.27
C ARG A 34 -54.25 -6.16 -6.78
N GLY A 35 -54.34 -5.88 -5.47
CA GLY A 35 -54.19 -4.52 -4.91
C GLY A 35 -52.90 -4.25 -4.12
N ALA A 36 -52.15 -5.27 -3.72
CA ALA A 36 -50.95 -5.10 -2.89
C ALA A 36 -49.66 -4.84 -3.71
N GLY A 37 -49.62 -5.29 -4.97
CA GLY A 37 -48.45 -5.13 -5.85
C GLY A 37 -48.02 -3.66 -6.10
N PRO A 38 -48.93 -2.72 -6.41
CA PRO A 38 -48.56 -1.33 -6.67
C PRO A 38 -48.07 -0.60 -5.41
N LEU A 39 -48.69 -0.86 -4.26
CA LEU A 39 -48.32 -0.25 -2.97
C LEU A 39 -46.96 -0.75 -2.47
N LEU A 40 -46.68 -2.05 -2.62
CA LEU A 40 -45.36 -2.62 -2.35
C LEU A 40 -44.29 -2.04 -3.30
N GLY A 41 -44.64 -1.83 -4.56
CA GLY A 41 -43.75 -1.18 -5.54
C GLY A 41 -43.41 0.26 -5.17
N VAL A 42 -44.39 1.08 -4.79
CA VAL A 42 -44.16 2.47 -4.36
C VAL A 42 -43.35 2.53 -3.06
N ALA A 43 -43.65 1.65 -2.09
CA ALA A 43 -42.88 1.55 -0.86
C ALA A 43 -41.42 1.15 -1.12
N ALA A 44 -41.18 0.20 -2.05
CA ALA A 44 -39.84 -0.19 -2.46
C ALA A 44 -39.09 0.96 -3.15
N ILE A 45 -39.75 1.72 -4.03
CA ILE A 45 -39.15 2.89 -4.71
C ILE A 45 -38.81 4.00 -3.69
N LEU A 46 -39.72 4.31 -2.77
CA LEU A 46 -39.47 5.29 -1.70
C LEU A 46 -38.32 4.84 -0.79
N PHE A 47 -38.28 3.55 -0.44
CA PHE A 47 -37.19 2.97 0.34
C PHE A 47 -35.84 3.10 -0.39
N LEU A 48 -35.79 2.72 -1.68
CA LEU A 48 -34.59 2.87 -2.51
C LEU A 48 -34.18 4.35 -2.67
N TYR A 49 -35.14 5.26 -2.81
CA TYR A 49 -34.87 6.70 -2.90
C TYR A 49 -34.33 7.28 -1.59
N LEU A 50 -34.86 6.84 -0.44
CA LEU A 50 -34.33 7.23 0.87
C LEU A 50 -32.92 6.66 1.09
N LEU A 51 -32.67 5.42 0.67
CA LEU A 51 -31.33 4.83 0.67
C LEU A 51 -30.36 5.59 -0.25
N TYR A 52 -30.82 5.98 -1.44
CA TYR A 52 -30.07 6.82 -2.36
C TYR A 52 -29.70 8.16 -1.69
N LYS A 53 -30.70 8.91 -1.19
CA LYS A 53 -30.45 10.19 -0.52
C LYS A 53 -29.56 10.07 0.71
N ARG A 54 -29.66 8.96 1.45
CA ARG A 54 -28.84 8.70 2.64
C ARG A 54 -27.40 8.29 2.27
N SER A 55 -27.19 7.74 1.09
CA SER A 55 -25.87 7.33 0.59
C SER A 55 -25.11 8.42 -0.16
N LEU A 56 -25.76 9.54 -0.50
CA LEU A 56 -25.09 10.70 -1.08
C LEU A 56 -24.05 11.31 -0.13
N PRO A 57 -22.92 11.80 -0.66
CA PRO A 57 -21.92 12.48 0.15
C PRO A 57 -22.49 13.71 0.85
N LYS A 58 -22.06 13.95 2.09
CA LYS A 58 -22.51 15.09 2.90
C LYS A 58 -21.37 16.09 3.07
N ALA A 59 -21.49 17.22 2.39
CA ALA A 59 -20.56 18.33 2.46
C ALA A 59 -20.59 19.00 3.84
N ILE A 60 -19.42 19.40 4.35
CA ILE A 60 -19.32 20.30 5.48
C ILE A 60 -19.72 21.71 4.99
N PRO A 61 -20.70 22.38 5.62
CA PRO A 61 -21.10 23.72 5.22
C PRO A 61 -19.94 24.71 5.33
N GLY A 62 -19.82 25.61 4.35
CA GLY A 62 -18.77 26.64 4.33
C GLY A 62 -17.43 26.21 3.74
N ILE A 63 -17.24 24.92 3.42
CA ILE A 63 -16.02 24.43 2.76
C ILE A 63 -16.26 24.22 1.25
N PRO A 64 -15.46 24.84 0.36
CA PRO A 64 -15.53 24.65 -1.10
C PRO A 64 -15.44 23.17 -1.50
N HIS A 65 -16.25 22.78 -2.49
CA HIS A 65 -16.28 21.42 -3.03
C HIS A 65 -16.89 21.39 -4.44
N ASN A 66 -16.70 20.28 -5.14
CA ASN A 66 -17.33 20.07 -6.44
C ASN A 66 -18.83 19.85 -6.27
N ALA A 67 -19.66 20.75 -6.80
CA ALA A 67 -21.12 20.65 -6.70
C ALA A 67 -21.65 19.34 -7.33
N ALA A 68 -21.02 18.85 -8.39
CA ALA A 68 -21.35 17.59 -9.03
C ALA A 68 -21.10 16.36 -8.13
N ALA A 69 -20.15 16.44 -7.20
CA ALA A 69 -19.80 15.32 -6.33
C ALA A 69 -20.91 14.99 -5.33
N VAL A 70 -21.64 15.99 -4.84
CA VAL A 70 -22.75 15.78 -3.88
C VAL A 70 -23.99 15.19 -4.56
N ALA A 71 -24.08 15.29 -5.90
CA ALA A 71 -25.17 14.74 -6.68
C ALA A 71 -25.03 13.23 -7.00
N SER A 72 -23.87 12.63 -6.73
CA SER A 72 -23.54 11.24 -7.08
C SER A 72 -23.04 10.46 -5.88
N ILE A 73 -23.42 9.18 -5.76
CA ILE A 73 -22.91 8.26 -4.73
C ILE A 73 -21.39 8.12 -4.82
N LEU A 74 -20.84 8.19 -6.04
CA LEU A 74 -19.41 8.06 -6.28
C LEU A 74 -18.62 9.33 -5.95
N GLY A 75 -19.28 10.44 -5.62
CA GLY A 75 -18.58 11.68 -5.28
C GLY A 75 -17.63 12.13 -6.38
N ASP A 76 -16.38 12.39 -6.00
CA ASP A 76 -15.30 12.84 -6.88
C ASP A 76 -14.58 11.69 -7.59
N ILE A 77 -14.95 10.42 -7.37
CA ILE A 77 -14.23 9.26 -7.93
C ILE A 77 -14.05 9.31 -9.45
N PRO A 78 -15.06 9.69 -10.27
CA PRO A 78 -14.87 9.78 -11.72
C PRO A 78 -13.83 10.85 -12.10
N SER A 79 -13.90 12.02 -11.47
CA SER A 79 -12.92 13.11 -11.67
C SER A 79 -11.51 12.68 -11.24
N PHE A 80 -11.43 12.02 -10.08
CA PHE A 80 -10.20 11.46 -9.54
C PHE A 80 -9.58 10.39 -10.47
N GLN A 81 -10.39 9.48 -11.01
CA GLN A 81 -9.91 8.44 -11.93
C GLN A 81 -9.41 9.03 -13.25
N GLU A 82 -10.10 10.03 -13.79
CA GLU A 82 -9.66 10.75 -14.98
C GLU A 82 -8.36 11.52 -14.71
N GLY A 83 -8.27 12.18 -13.55
CA GLY A 83 -7.07 12.85 -13.06
C GLY A 83 -5.87 11.90 -12.97
N ILE A 84 -6.04 10.72 -12.38
CA ILE A 84 -4.99 9.69 -12.31
C ILE A 84 -4.60 9.21 -13.71
N ARG A 85 -5.56 8.96 -14.61
CA ARG A 85 -5.24 8.52 -15.98
C ARG A 85 -4.40 9.56 -16.73
N ARG A 86 -4.64 10.85 -16.48
CA ARG A 86 -3.90 11.95 -17.10
C ARG A 86 -2.52 12.18 -16.44
N THR A 87 -2.48 12.23 -15.11
CA THR A 87 -1.32 12.74 -14.36
C THR A 87 -0.47 11.64 -13.73
N GLY A 88 -1.01 10.42 -13.60
CA GLY A 88 -0.38 9.29 -12.94
C GLY A 88 -0.43 9.32 -11.41
N GLU A 89 -0.84 10.44 -10.79
CA GLU A 89 -0.69 10.63 -9.33
C GLU A 89 -1.88 11.32 -8.66
N LEU A 90 -2.27 10.80 -7.47
CA LEU A 90 -3.28 11.43 -6.60
C LEU A 90 -2.91 12.86 -6.21
N ASN A 91 -1.64 13.11 -5.90
CA ASN A 91 -1.18 14.42 -5.42
C ASN A 91 -1.34 15.50 -6.49
N LEU A 92 -1.06 15.18 -7.75
CA LEU A 92 -1.23 16.10 -8.87
C LEU A 92 -2.70 16.46 -9.07
N TRP A 93 -3.60 15.47 -9.02
CA TRP A 93 -5.04 15.75 -9.05
C TRP A 93 -5.50 16.63 -7.89
N LEU A 94 -4.99 16.41 -6.67
CA LEU A 94 -5.30 17.25 -5.51
C LEU A 94 -4.80 18.70 -5.69
N LEU A 95 -3.63 18.89 -6.32
CA LEU A 95 -3.11 20.22 -6.65
C LEU A 95 -4.01 20.93 -7.66
N GLU A 96 -4.47 20.23 -8.70
CA GLU A 96 -5.44 20.79 -9.66
C GLU A 96 -6.75 21.20 -8.98
N GLN A 97 -7.22 20.44 -7.98
CA GLN A 97 -8.38 20.85 -7.18
C GLN A 97 -8.08 22.10 -6.35
N ALA A 98 -6.90 22.19 -5.75
CA ALA A 98 -6.49 23.36 -4.98
C ALA A 98 -6.46 24.62 -5.85
N ASP A 99 -5.91 24.52 -7.08
CA ASP A 99 -5.88 25.60 -8.06
C ASP A 99 -7.28 26.00 -8.51
N HIS A 100 -8.16 25.01 -8.75
CA HIS A 100 -9.55 25.25 -9.16
C HIS A 100 -10.35 26.02 -8.09
N PHE A 101 -10.23 25.63 -6.82
CA PHE A 101 -10.97 26.31 -5.74
C PHE A 101 -10.35 27.63 -5.32
N ALA A 102 -9.07 27.87 -5.62
CA ALA A 102 -8.30 29.03 -5.18
C ALA A 102 -8.48 29.31 -3.67
N SER A 103 -8.58 28.24 -2.88
CA SER A 103 -8.91 28.28 -1.46
C SER A 103 -7.89 27.50 -0.65
N PRO A 104 -7.47 27.99 0.54
CA PRO A 104 -6.56 27.27 1.42
C PRO A 104 -7.17 25.96 1.96
N LEU A 105 -8.50 25.84 1.95
CA LEU A 105 -9.24 24.69 2.45
C LEU A 105 -10.32 24.30 1.45
N PHE A 106 -10.38 23.02 1.09
CA PHE A 106 -11.44 22.46 0.26
C PHE A 106 -11.74 21.02 0.69
N GLN A 107 -12.86 20.46 0.22
CA GLN A 107 -13.23 19.07 0.52
C GLN A 107 -13.51 18.27 -0.74
N VAL A 108 -13.13 16.99 -0.68
CA VAL A 108 -13.29 16.01 -1.76
C VAL A 108 -13.95 14.73 -1.24
N PHE A 109 -14.64 14.03 -2.13
CA PHE A 109 -15.46 12.86 -1.84
C PHE A 109 -14.98 11.64 -2.62
N ILE A 110 -13.76 11.17 -2.33
CA ILE A 110 -13.15 10.00 -2.99
C ILE A 110 -13.37 8.67 -2.25
N LYS A 111 -14.07 8.69 -1.11
CA LYS A 111 -14.41 7.50 -0.31
C LYS A 111 -15.93 7.29 -0.31
N PRO A 112 -16.46 6.31 -1.08
CA PRO A 112 -17.91 6.03 -1.09
C PRO A 112 -18.41 5.72 0.32
N PHE A 113 -19.58 6.25 0.66
CA PHE A 113 -20.21 6.09 1.99
C PHE A 113 -19.37 6.61 3.16
N GLY A 114 -18.23 7.26 2.90
CA GLY A 114 -17.32 7.82 3.88
C GLY A 114 -17.64 9.27 4.24
N LYS A 115 -16.87 9.79 5.20
CA LYS A 115 -16.85 11.22 5.50
C LYS A 115 -16.08 11.97 4.40
N PRO A 116 -16.40 13.26 4.15
CA PRO A 116 -15.59 14.10 3.28
C PRO A 116 -14.13 14.14 3.75
N ILE A 117 -13.21 14.17 2.80
CA ILE A 117 -11.80 14.44 3.07
C ILE A 117 -11.61 15.93 2.91
N VAL A 118 -11.13 16.59 3.96
CA VAL A 118 -10.78 18.00 3.92
C VAL A 118 -9.30 18.12 3.62
N VAL A 119 -8.96 18.86 2.58
CA VAL A 119 -7.60 19.10 2.11
C VAL A 119 -7.23 20.54 2.46
N LEU A 120 -6.16 20.68 3.21
CA LEU A 120 -5.59 21.95 3.62
C LEU A 120 -4.31 22.20 2.82
N ASN A 121 -4.26 23.32 2.11
CA ASN A 121 -3.14 23.73 1.26
C ASN A 121 -2.49 25.05 1.73
N ASP A 122 -2.72 25.46 2.98
CA ASP A 122 -2.05 26.63 3.57
C ASP A 122 -0.91 26.22 4.50
N PHE A 123 0.29 26.73 4.23
CA PHE A 123 1.49 26.41 4.98
C PHE A 123 1.39 26.76 6.48
N ARG A 124 0.81 27.91 6.84
CA ARG A 124 0.76 28.39 8.23
C ARG A 124 -0.16 27.52 9.05
N GLU A 125 -1.33 27.19 8.50
CA GLU A 125 -2.33 26.32 9.12
C GLU A 125 -1.80 24.87 9.24
N ILE A 126 -1.13 24.35 8.19
CA ILE A 126 -0.51 23.01 8.24
C ILE A 126 0.51 22.95 9.38
N ARG A 127 1.40 23.96 9.47
CA ARG A 127 2.40 24.03 10.54
C ARG A 127 1.74 24.09 11.91
N ASP A 128 0.72 24.91 12.09
CA ASP A 128 -0.01 25.02 13.36
C ASP A 128 -0.63 23.68 13.78
N ILE A 129 -1.29 22.98 12.86
CA ILE A 129 -1.85 21.63 13.08
C ILE A 129 -0.76 20.63 13.48
N MET A 130 0.38 20.63 12.79
CA MET A 130 1.49 19.73 13.09
C MET A 130 2.08 19.96 14.49
N MET A 131 2.02 21.18 15.02
CA MET A 131 2.44 21.51 16.38
C MET A 131 1.41 21.10 17.44
N ARG A 132 0.12 20.97 17.05
CA ARG A 132 -0.99 20.51 17.89
C ARG A 132 -1.24 18.99 17.78
N GLY A 133 -0.17 18.19 17.73
CA GLY A 133 -0.24 16.74 17.46
C GLY A 133 -1.03 15.86 18.43
N LYS A 134 -1.62 16.41 19.51
CA LYS A 134 -2.57 15.70 20.37
C LYS A 134 -4.03 15.78 19.88
N GLU A 135 -4.33 16.77 19.03
CA GLU A 135 -5.67 17.03 18.49
C GLU A 135 -5.90 16.27 17.18
N PHE A 136 -4.83 15.96 16.46
CA PHE A 136 -4.86 15.31 15.15
C PHE A 136 -4.12 13.98 15.21
N ASP A 137 -4.71 12.96 14.59
CA ASP A 137 -4.14 11.62 14.49
C ASP A 137 -4.17 11.13 13.03
N ARG A 138 -3.51 10.00 12.77
CA ARG A 138 -3.44 9.42 11.43
C ARG A 138 -4.82 9.09 10.88
N SER A 139 -5.00 9.37 9.59
CA SER A 139 -6.26 9.12 8.93
C SER A 139 -6.50 7.62 8.72
N SER A 140 -7.77 7.20 8.84
CA SER A 140 -8.20 5.84 8.47
C SER A 140 -7.91 5.50 6.99
N ILE A 141 -7.83 6.52 6.13
CA ILE A 141 -7.55 6.35 4.71
C ILE A 141 -6.10 5.96 4.49
N THR A 142 -5.17 6.62 5.17
CA THR A 142 -3.75 6.22 5.17
C THR A 142 -3.59 4.79 5.70
N ALA A 143 -4.33 4.44 6.74
CA ALA A 143 -4.38 3.07 7.25
C ALA A 143 -4.88 2.09 6.18
N ASP A 144 -6.00 2.39 5.50
CA ASP A 144 -6.57 1.55 4.45
C ASP A 144 -5.59 1.30 3.28
N TYR A 145 -4.69 2.25 2.97
CA TYR A 145 -3.67 2.10 1.93
C TYR A 145 -2.43 1.31 2.37
N MET A 146 -2.05 1.39 3.65
CA MET A 146 -0.79 0.83 4.16
C MET A 146 -0.96 -0.49 4.93
N GLU A 147 -2.11 -0.73 5.56
CA GLU A 147 -2.39 -1.92 6.41
C GLU A 147 -2.05 -3.22 5.68
N GLY A 148 -2.35 -3.28 4.38
CA GLY A 148 -2.10 -4.47 3.57
C GLY A 148 -0.61 -4.84 3.45
N SER A 149 0.24 -3.88 3.10
CA SER A 149 1.66 -4.12 2.84
C SER A 149 2.54 -4.01 4.09
N ALA A 150 2.16 -3.15 5.03
CA ALA A 150 2.90 -2.88 6.25
C ALA A 150 2.56 -3.85 7.40
N GLY A 151 1.52 -4.69 7.26
CA GLY A 151 1.14 -5.69 8.26
C GLY A 151 0.84 -5.03 9.61
N LYS A 152 1.58 -5.41 10.66
CA LYS A 152 1.47 -4.83 12.02
C LYS A 152 2.48 -3.72 12.30
N GLN A 153 3.05 -3.09 11.29
CA GLN A 153 3.97 -1.97 11.52
C GLN A 153 3.23 -0.70 11.94
N HIS A 154 3.77 0.05 12.90
CA HIS A 154 3.14 1.21 13.52
C HIS A 154 2.86 2.41 12.61
N THR A 155 3.48 2.50 11.44
CA THR A 155 3.43 3.66 10.55
C THR A 155 2.00 4.07 10.18
N HIS A 156 1.08 3.11 10.14
CA HIS A 156 -0.30 3.30 9.73
C HIS A 156 -1.31 3.19 10.90
N MET A 157 -0.83 2.96 12.13
CA MET A 157 -1.67 2.78 13.31
C MET A 157 -2.09 4.12 13.92
N PRO A 158 -3.32 4.23 14.46
CA PRO A 158 -3.72 5.37 15.27
C PRO A 158 -2.89 5.43 16.56
N THR A 159 -2.76 6.63 17.11
CA THR A 159 -2.01 6.88 18.33
C THR A 159 -2.75 6.29 19.53
N GLY A 160 -2.28 5.14 20.02
CA GLY A 160 -2.86 4.42 21.14
C GLY A 160 -1.84 3.61 21.93
N PRO A 161 -2.28 2.78 22.89
CA PRO A 161 -1.41 1.91 23.67
C PRO A 161 -0.57 0.97 22.77
N GLU A 162 -1.18 0.38 21.75
CA GLU A 162 -0.50 -0.49 20.78
C GLU A 162 0.60 0.29 20.04
N TRP A 163 0.25 1.40 19.36
CA TRP A 163 1.25 2.25 18.70
C TRP A 163 2.40 2.68 19.63
N LYS A 164 2.11 3.02 20.89
CA LYS A 164 3.15 3.36 21.88
C LYS A 164 4.07 2.17 22.17
N GLN A 165 3.55 0.96 22.24
CA GLN A 165 4.34 -0.26 22.41
C GLN A 165 5.27 -0.49 21.21
N HIS A 166 4.75 -0.39 19.99
CA HIS A 166 5.56 -0.49 18.78
C HIS A 166 6.68 0.58 18.72
N ARG A 167 6.36 1.83 19.08
CA ARG A 167 7.36 2.92 19.13
C ARG A 167 8.42 2.71 20.20
N ARG A 168 8.04 2.18 21.37
CA ARG A 168 8.99 1.84 22.44
C ARG A 168 9.96 0.74 22.01
N LEU A 169 9.50 -0.21 21.19
CA LEU A 169 10.35 -1.26 20.65
C LEU A 169 11.47 -0.69 19.75
N LEU A 170 11.14 0.33 18.94
CA LEU A 170 12.09 0.94 18.00
C LEU A 170 12.87 2.13 18.56
N GLN A 171 12.59 2.59 19.78
CA GLN A 171 13.04 3.91 20.27
C GLN A 171 14.56 4.13 20.20
N ASN A 172 15.37 3.08 20.32
CA ASN A 172 16.83 3.19 20.40
C ASN A 172 17.54 3.19 19.04
N ILE A 173 16.85 2.79 17.95
CA ILE A 173 17.44 2.70 16.61
C ILE A 173 17.70 4.08 15.98
N MET A 174 17.21 5.15 16.60
CA MET A 174 17.47 6.54 16.20
C MET A 174 18.27 7.30 17.27
N SER A 175 18.86 6.58 18.23
CA SER A 175 19.71 7.21 19.24
C SER A 175 21.01 7.72 18.59
N PRO A 176 21.58 8.84 19.07
CA PRO A 176 22.87 9.33 18.56
C PRO A 176 23.97 8.27 18.60
N GLN A 177 23.98 7.42 19.64
CA GLN A 177 24.95 6.35 19.76
C GLN A 177 24.81 5.32 18.62
N PHE A 178 23.59 4.80 18.38
CA PHE A 178 23.37 3.86 17.30
C PHE A 178 23.71 4.45 15.92
N LEU A 179 23.34 5.71 15.70
CA LEU A 179 23.62 6.38 14.44
C LEU A 179 25.14 6.48 14.20
N ASN A 180 25.92 6.88 15.20
CA ASN A 180 27.37 7.01 15.04
C ASN A 180 28.11 5.67 15.00
N ASP A 181 27.72 4.70 15.85
CA ASP A 181 28.45 3.45 16.00
C ASP A 181 28.09 2.39 14.97
N VAL A 182 26.86 2.40 14.44
CA VAL A 182 26.34 1.34 13.56
C VAL A 182 25.92 1.90 12.20
N ALA A 183 25.03 2.90 12.18
CA ALA A 183 24.46 3.36 10.92
C ALA A 183 25.49 4.06 10.03
N VAL A 184 26.26 5.01 10.57
CA VAL A 184 27.25 5.81 9.81
C VAL A 184 28.31 4.94 9.14
N PRO A 185 29.02 4.02 9.84
CA PRO A 185 30.03 3.17 9.20
C PRO A 185 29.44 2.33 8.07
N THR A 186 28.25 1.79 8.29
CA THR A 186 27.57 0.92 7.33
C THR A 186 27.11 1.67 6.07
N ILE A 187 26.57 2.88 6.25
CA ILE A 187 26.18 3.77 5.15
C ILE A 187 27.41 4.21 4.37
N PHE A 188 28.50 4.56 5.06
CA PHE A 188 29.76 4.95 4.45
C PHE A 188 30.33 3.82 3.56
N ASP A 189 30.34 2.58 4.05
CA ASP A 189 30.74 1.42 3.26
C ASP A 189 29.88 1.22 2.01
N SER A 190 28.56 1.41 2.12
CA SER A 190 27.67 1.32 0.96
C SER A 190 27.93 2.44 -0.05
N ALA A 191 28.15 3.66 0.42
CA ALA A 191 28.50 4.80 -0.43
C ALA A 191 29.81 4.56 -1.19
N LEU A 192 30.84 4.01 -0.53
CA LEU A 192 32.09 3.64 -1.19
C LEU A 192 31.89 2.57 -2.28
N ARG A 193 30.99 1.61 -2.08
CA ARG A 193 30.65 0.61 -3.11
C ARG A 193 29.92 1.24 -4.30
N LEU A 194 29.01 2.17 -4.05
CA LEU A 194 28.33 2.92 -5.11
C LEU A 194 29.35 3.74 -5.93
N ILE A 195 30.29 4.41 -5.27
CA ILE A 195 31.36 5.16 -5.95
C ILE A 195 32.18 4.22 -6.84
N ARG A 196 32.61 3.06 -6.34
CA ARG A 196 33.35 2.07 -7.14
C ARG A 196 32.54 1.58 -8.35
N LEU A 197 31.25 1.32 -8.16
CA LEU A 197 30.35 0.94 -9.25
C LEU A 197 30.29 2.03 -10.32
N TRP A 198 30.21 3.29 -9.93
CA TRP A 198 30.19 4.42 -10.85
C TRP A 198 31.55 4.68 -11.50
N ASP A 199 32.66 4.48 -10.81
CA ASP A 199 34.00 4.55 -11.41
C ASP A 199 34.16 3.50 -12.52
N ASP A 200 33.71 2.26 -12.26
CA ASP A 200 33.71 1.19 -13.27
C ASP A 200 32.79 1.51 -14.45
N LYS A 201 31.57 1.99 -14.18
CA LYS A 201 30.64 2.41 -15.25
C LYS A 201 31.17 3.58 -16.06
N ALA A 202 31.71 4.62 -15.42
CA ALA A 202 32.27 5.78 -16.10
C ALA A 202 33.46 5.40 -16.98
N ARG A 203 34.34 4.52 -16.51
CA ARG A 203 35.46 3.97 -17.29
C ARG A 203 34.97 3.20 -18.52
N ILE A 204 33.93 2.38 -18.39
CA ILE A 204 33.38 1.58 -19.49
C ILE A 204 32.57 2.45 -20.47
N ALA A 205 31.82 3.43 -19.97
CA ALA A 205 30.98 4.32 -20.76
C ALA A 205 31.79 5.31 -21.62
N ALA A 206 33.08 5.50 -21.33
CA ALA A 206 33.99 6.29 -22.14
C ALA A 206 33.46 7.70 -22.51
N GLY A 207 32.83 8.38 -21.53
CA GLY A 207 32.27 9.72 -21.70
C GLY A 207 30.77 9.77 -22.01
N HIS A 208 30.11 8.64 -22.25
CA HIS A 208 28.65 8.58 -22.43
C HIS A 208 27.93 8.60 -21.07
N PRO A 209 26.71 9.18 -20.99
CA PRO A 209 25.89 9.10 -19.79
C PRO A 209 25.42 7.67 -19.52
N PHE A 210 24.94 7.40 -18.32
CA PHE A 210 24.31 6.13 -17.96
C PHE A 210 23.25 6.33 -16.86
N PRO A 211 22.23 5.46 -16.79
CA PRO A 211 21.20 5.58 -15.75
C PRO A 211 21.76 5.21 -14.37
N ALA A 212 21.60 6.12 -13.40
CA ALA A 212 22.08 5.97 -12.03
C ALA A 212 20.97 5.60 -11.01
N GLU A 213 19.69 5.77 -11.37
CA GLU A 213 18.55 5.62 -10.44
C GLU A 213 18.55 4.26 -9.71
N MET A 214 18.70 3.16 -10.45
CA MET A 214 18.69 1.82 -9.87
C MET A 214 19.94 1.55 -9.01
N ASP A 215 21.08 2.16 -9.36
CA ASP A 215 22.30 2.03 -8.55
C ASP A 215 22.12 2.70 -7.19
N ILE A 216 21.52 3.89 -7.16
CA ILE A 216 21.18 4.61 -5.93
C ILE A 216 20.18 3.80 -5.10
N HIS A 217 19.17 3.23 -5.77
CA HIS A 217 18.17 2.41 -5.10
C HIS A 217 18.78 1.15 -4.46
N TYR A 218 19.64 0.42 -5.19
CA TYR A 218 20.33 -0.76 -4.67
C TYR A 218 21.36 -0.43 -3.60
N ALA A 219 22.12 0.66 -3.74
CA ALA A 219 23.08 1.08 -2.72
C ALA A 219 22.38 1.51 -1.42
N THR A 220 21.22 2.16 -1.54
CA THR A 220 20.38 2.50 -0.39
C THR A 220 19.84 1.23 0.27
N LEU A 221 19.37 0.26 -0.50
CA LEU A 221 18.92 -1.04 0.03
C LEU A 221 20.03 -1.76 0.79
N ASP A 222 21.24 -1.81 0.22
CA ASP A 222 22.39 -2.45 0.84
C ASP A 222 22.78 -1.76 2.15
N ALA A 223 22.76 -0.42 2.18
CA ALA A 223 23.03 0.35 3.40
C ALA A 223 22.00 0.04 4.49
N VAL A 224 20.71 0.03 4.12
CA VAL A 224 19.61 -0.19 5.06
C VAL A 224 19.60 -1.62 5.60
N MET A 225 19.78 -2.62 4.72
CA MET A 225 19.92 -4.01 5.11
C MET A 225 21.08 -4.22 6.06
N ALA A 226 22.24 -3.62 5.74
CA ALA A 226 23.44 -3.81 6.54
C ALA A 226 23.35 -3.15 7.93
N PHE A 227 22.75 -1.95 8.09
CA PHE A 227 22.59 -1.43 9.47
C PHE A 227 21.46 -2.15 10.22
N THR A 228 20.48 -2.71 9.49
CA THR A 228 19.36 -3.44 10.11
C THR A 228 19.79 -4.81 10.63
N PHE A 229 20.50 -5.59 9.81
CA PHE A 229 20.89 -6.97 10.11
C PHE A 229 22.37 -7.14 10.50
N GLY A 230 23.20 -6.15 10.24
CA GLY A 230 24.64 -6.15 10.49
C GLY A 230 25.46 -6.15 9.19
N GLY A 231 26.71 -5.71 9.26
CA GLY A 231 27.62 -5.62 8.10
C GLY A 231 27.90 -6.96 7.41
N ASP A 232 27.75 -8.07 8.14
CA ASP A 232 27.90 -9.44 7.64
C ASP A 232 26.67 -9.97 6.88
N PHE A 233 25.66 -9.12 6.65
CA PHE A 233 24.51 -9.52 5.84
C PHE A 233 24.96 -9.88 4.41
N GLU A 234 24.77 -11.14 4.07
CA GLU A 234 25.33 -11.79 2.88
C GLU A 234 24.71 -11.27 1.58
N HIS A 235 23.42 -10.94 1.62
CA HIS A 235 22.66 -10.62 0.41
C HIS A 235 22.74 -9.12 0.10
N ARG A 236 23.40 -8.77 -0.99
CA ARG A 236 23.55 -7.38 -1.46
C ARG A 236 23.06 -7.24 -2.89
N ALA A 237 22.44 -6.10 -3.20
CA ALA A 237 21.88 -5.77 -4.50
C ALA A 237 22.91 -5.15 -5.45
N THR A 238 23.88 -4.38 -4.94
CA THR A 238 24.92 -3.73 -5.77
C THR A 238 26.02 -4.70 -6.20
N GLN A 239 26.40 -5.62 -5.30
CA GLN A 239 27.55 -6.52 -5.49
C GLN A 239 27.45 -7.39 -6.76
N PRO A 240 26.31 -8.05 -7.07
CA PRO A 240 26.17 -8.82 -8.32
C PRO A 240 26.35 -7.99 -9.57
N THR A 241 25.99 -6.70 -9.53
CA THR A 241 26.19 -5.79 -10.67
C THR A 241 27.66 -5.43 -10.84
N ILE A 242 28.38 -5.17 -9.74
CA ILE A 242 29.83 -4.94 -9.76
C ILE A 242 30.56 -6.14 -10.36
N GLU A 243 30.26 -7.35 -9.88
CA GLU A 243 30.87 -8.59 -10.37
C GLU A 243 30.60 -8.81 -11.86
N ARG A 244 29.38 -8.50 -12.31
CA ARG A 244 29.01 -8.60 -13.72
C ARG A 244 29.77 -7.60 -14.60
N LEU A 245 30.00 -6.37 -14.11
CA LEU A 245 30.78 -5.38 -14.84
C LEU A 245 32.28 -5.73 -14.90
N GLN A 246 32.82 -6.27 -13.81
CA GLN A 246 34.21 -6.73 -13.75
C GLN A 246 34.47 -7.92 -14.67
N GLY A 247 33.44 -8.74 -14.92
CA GLY A 247 33.48 -9.85 -15.87
C GLY A 247 33.36 -9.48 -17.35
N LEU A 248 33.14 -8.19 -17.69
CA LEU A 248 32.98 -7.79 -19.10
C LEU A 248 34.30 -7.85 -19.86
N GLY A 249 34.28 -8.54 -21.01
CA GLY A 249 35.41 -8.55 -21.95
C GLY A 249 35.44 -7.31 -22.85
N ALA A 250 36.55 -7.12 -23.56
CA ALA A 250 36.71 -6.01 -24.51
C ALA A 250 35.62 -6.00 -25.61
N GLU A 251 35.16 -7.16 -26.05
CA GLU A 251 34.09 -7.28 -27.04
C GLU A 251 32.71 -6.92 -26.47
N ASP A 252 32.45 -7.22 -25.19
CA ASP A 252 31.20 -6.83 -24.54
C ASP A 252 31.13 -5.31 -24.35
N VAL A 253 32.26 -4.69 -23.98
CA VAL A 253 32.37 -3.23 -23.87
C VAL A 253 32.11 -2.56 -25.22
N LYS A 254 32.71 -3.06 -26.31
CA LYS A 254 32.44 -2.55 -27.67
C LYS A 254 30.96 -2.68 -28.03
N ARG A 255 30.33 -3.83 -27.70
CA ARG A 255 28.89 -4.03 -27.94
C ARG A 255 28.04 -3.03 -27.18
N LEU A 256 28.34 -2.77 -25.91
CA LEU A 256 27.61 -1.79 -25.09
C LEU A 256 27.70 -0.37 -25.69
N LEU A 257 28.90 0.04 -26.13
CA LEU A 257 29.12 1.36 -26.74
C LEU A 257 28.49 1.46 -28.14
N SER A 258 28.52 0.39 -28.92
CA SER A 258 27.90 0.36 -30.27
C SER A 258 26.38 0.19 -30.26
N GLY A 259 25.83 -0.41 -29.20
CA GLY A 259 24.41 -0.75 -29.06
C GLY A 259 23.54 0.38 -28.53
N GLY A 260 24.11 1.50 -28.10
CA GLY A 260 23.38 2.70 -27.66
C GLY A 260 22.64 3.45 -28.77
N GLY A 261 22.87 3.09 -30.05
CA GLY A 261 22.28 3.73 -31.22
C GLY A 261 21.06 3.00 -31.79
N GLY A 262 19.93 3.06 -31.10
CA GLY A 262 18.64 2.62 -31.66
C GLY A 262 17.96 3.73 -32.47
N GLY A 263 18.40 3.99 -33.71
CA GLY A 263 17.58 4.75 -34.68
C GLY A 263 18.29 5.60 -35.74
N GLY A 264 18.99 4.96 -36.69
CA GLY A 264 19.05 5.37 -38.10
C GLY A 264 19.61 6.75 -38.50
N GLY A 265 20.81 6.75 -39.07
CA GLY A 265 21.28 7.84 -39.96
C GLY A 265 22.76 8.13 -39.82
N GLY A 266 23.54 7.77 -40.84
CA GLY A 266 24.99 7.97 -40.85
C GLY A 266 25.42 9.41 -40.59
N GLY A 267 26.38 9.56 -39.69
CA GLY A 267 27.05 10.81 -39.39
C GLY A 267 27.96 10.62 -38.17
N ALA A 268 29.25 10.41 -38.41
CA ALA A 268 30.28 10.38 -37.39
C ALA A 268 30.42 11.79 -36.78
N ASP A 269 29.59 12.14 -35.79
CA ASP A 269 29.92 13.10 -34.71
C ASP A 269 28.81 13.38 -33.67
N LYS A 270 27.65 12.71 -33.64
CA LYS A 270 26.57 13.07 -32.70
C LYS A 270 25.78 11.88 -32.17
N ASP A 271 26.19 11.36 -31.03
CA ASP A 271 25.27 11.06 -29.90
C ASP A 271 26.08 10.65 -28.64
N ASN A 272 27.01 11.50 -28.22
CA ASN A 272 27.72 11.32 -26.94
C ASN A 272 26.76 11.45 -25.73
N ASP A 273 25.51 11.85 -25.97
CA ASP A 273 24.43 11.99 -25.00
C ASP A 273 23.55 10.73 -24.88
N ALA A 274 23.75 9.70 -25.72
CA ALA A 274 22.99 8.47 -25.62
C ALA A 274 23.41 7.65 -24.39
N PRO A 275 22.47 7.23 -23.52
CA PRO A 275 22.83 6.54 -22.28
C PRO A 275 23.27 5.10 -22.53
N VAL A 276 24.43 4.72 -21.99
CA VAL A 276 24.93 3.35 -21.99
C VAL A 276 24.13 2.53 -20.98
N MET A 277 23.46 1.49 -21.47
CA MET A 277 22.66 0.59 -20.66
C MET A 277 23.49 -0.58 -20.17
N PHE A 278 23.90 -0.53 -18.91
CA PHE A 278 24.68 -1.59 -18.28
C PHE A 278 23.83 -2.82 -17.93
N PRO A 279 24.40 -4.04 -18.04
CA PRO A 279 23.71 -5.25 -17.61
C PRO A 279 23.54 -5.26 -16.09
N LYS A 280 22.38 -5.72 -15.61
CA LYS A 280 22.09 -5.85 -14.18
C LYS A 280 22.56 -7.20 -13.66
N GLY A 281 23.07 -7.24 -12.44
CA GLY A 281 23.34 -8.50 -11.73
C GLY A 281 22.05 -9.18 -11.28
N ASP A 282 22.07 -10.50 -11.17
CA ASP A 282 20.95 -11.27 -10.62
C ASP A 282 20.94 -11.11 -9.10
N VAL A 283 19.91 -10.43 -8.58
CA VAL A 283 19.74 -10.18 -7.15
C VAL A 283 19.11 -11.38 -6.45
N ASP A 284 19.53 -11.64 -5.21
CA ASP A 284 19.02 -12.73 -4.37
C ASP A 284 17.49 -12.68 -4.18
N GLU A 285 16.86 -13.83 -3.96
CA GLU A 285 15.41 -13.95 -3.77
C GLU A 285 14.87 -13.09 -2.60
N ARG A 286 15.65 -12.91 -1.52
CA ARG A 286 15.27 -12.06 -0.36
C ARG A 286 15.21 -10.59 -0.74
N ILE A 287 16.18 -10.14 -1.54
CA ILE A 287 16.25 -8.78 -2.09
C ILE A 287 15.10 -8.57 -3.06
N GLN A 288 14.85 -9.52 -3.97
CA GLN A 288 13.72 -9.47 -4.89
C GLN A 288 12.37 -9.37 -4.16
N ALA A 289 12.16 -10.19 -3.12
CA ALA A 289 10.95 -10.15 -2.32
C ALA A 289 10.76 -8.78 -1.64
N THR A 290 11.86 -8.20 -1.13
CA THR A 290 11.85 -6.88 -0.49
C THR A 290 11.45 -5.78 -1.46
N LEU A 291 11.96 -5.81 -2.69
CA LEU A 291 11.59 -4.85 -3.75
C LEU A 291 10.15 -5.06 -4.27
N TYR A 292 9.69 -6.31 -4.29
CA TYR A 292 8.38 -6.66 -4.85
C TYR A 292 7.20 -6.23 -3.98
N ILE A 293 7.35 -6.25 -2.65
CA ILE A 293 6.26 -5.94 -1.71
C ILE A 293 5.80 -4.47 -1.86
N PRO A 294 6.67 -3.45 -1.80
CA PRO A 294 6.29 -2.05 -2.03
C PRO A 294 5.74 -1.81 -3.44
N ALA A 295 6.33 -2.43 -4.47
CA ALA A 295 5.85 -2.32 -5.86
C ALA A 295 4.45 -2.92 -6.06
N SER A 296 4.09 -3.93 -5.25
CA SER A 296 2.73 -4.47 -5.23
C SER A 296 1.75 -3.55 -4.50
N ALA A 297 2.24 -2.81 -3.50
CA ALA A 297 1.47 -1.89 -2.69
C ALA A 297 1.22 -0.54 -3.39
N SER A 298 2.14 -0.07 -4.25
CA SER A 298 1.99 1.19 -4.99
C SER A 298 0.72 1.19 -5.85
N GLN A 299 0.35 0.02 -6.40
CA GLN A 299 -0.90 -0.19 -7.14
C GLN A 299 -2.15 0.13 -6.30
N LEU A 300 -2.07 0.13 -4.96
CA LEU A 300 -3.21 0.49 -4.11
C LEU A 300 -3.51 1.98 -4.13
N ARG A 301 -2.51 2.86 -4.33
CA ARG A 301 -2.68 4.32 -4.30
C ARG A 301 -3.65 4.83 -5.37
N GLU A 302 -3.78 4.09 -6.46
CA GLU A 302 -4.69 4.40 -7.57
C GLU A 302 -6.13 3.91 -7.33
N SER A 303 -6.39 3.19 -6.23
CA SER A 303 -7.68 2.54 -6.00
C SER A 303 -8.59 3.36 -5.09
N PRO A 304 -9.83 3.68 -5.49
CA PRO A 304 -10.82 4.29 -4.60
C PRO A 304 -11.30 3.32 -3.50
N MET A 305 -11.00 2.02 -3.62
CA MET A 305 -11.29 0.99 -2.61
C MET A 305 -10.03 0.17 -2.32
N PRO A 306 -9.07 0.70 -1.56
CA PRO A 306 -7.77 0.07 -1.34
C PRO A 306 -7.86 -1.27 -0.61
N ARG A 307 -8.71 -1.40 0.43
CA ARG A 307 -8.89 -2.67 1.17
C ARG A 307 -9.35 -3.81 0.27
N LEU A 308 -10.31 -3.53 -0.63
CA LEU A 308 -10.84 -4.54 -1.54
C LEU A 308 -9.80 -4.93 -2.59
N LYS A 309 -9.12 -3.95 -3.20
CA LYS A 309 -8.02 -4.22 -4.15
C LYS A 309 -6.91 -5.04 -3.49
N TRP A 310 -6.54 -4.68 -2.26
CA TRP A 310 -5.56 -5.44 -1.48
C TRP A 310 -6.01 -6.87 -1.23
N TRP A 311 -7.29 -7.09 -0.90
CA TRP A 311 -7.84 -8.42 -0.70
C TRP A 311 -7.69 -9.34 -1.93
N PHE A 312 -7.75 -8.79 -3.14
CA PHE A 312 -7.44 -9.53 -4.36
C PHE A 312 -5.93 -9.71 -4.59
N VAL A 313 -5.15 -8.65 -4.36
CA VAL A 313 -3.68 -8.67 -4.54
C VAL A 313 -3.02 -9.70 -3.63
N GLN A 314 -3.42 -9.77 -2.36
CA GLN A 314 -2.88 -10.74 -1.39
C GLN A 314 -3.15 -12.21 -1.76
N LYS A 315 -4.13 -12.49 -2.65
CA LYS A 315 -4.39 -13.86 -3.11
C LYS A 315 -3.41 -14.33 -4.17
N LYS A 316 -2.74 -13.42 -4.87
CA LYS A 316 -1.75 -13.73 -5.90
C LYS A 316 -0.61 -14.55 -5.28
N ALA A 317 -0.22 -15.64 -5.94
CA ALA A 317 0.82 -16.53 -5.44
C ALA A 317 2.17 -15.82 -5.24
N ALA A 318 2.50 -14.87 -6.12
CA ALA A 318 3.73 -14.08 -6.05
C ALA A 318 3.79 -13.22 -4.77
N VAL A 319 2.69 -12.54 -4.42
CA VAL A 319 2.59 -11.71 -3.20
C VAL A 319 2.70 -12.57 -1.95
N ARG A 320 1.99 -13.72 -1.91
CA ARG A 320 2.10 -14.67 -0.79
C ARG A 320 3.50 -15.24 -0.65
N ARG A 321 4.17 -15.54 -1.76
CA ARG A 321 5.57 -15.99 -1.76
C ARG A 321 6.49 -14.91 -1.19
N ALA A 322 6.36 -13.67 -1.65
CA ALA A 322 7.17 -12.55 -1.16
C ALA A 322 7.02 -12.34 0.35
N PHE A 323 5.79 -12.37 0.88
CA PHE A 323 5.57 -12.27 2.34
C PHE A 323 6.14 -13.45 3.13
N ARG A 324 6.05 -14.68 2.60
CA ARG A 324 6.69 -15.83 3.27
C ARG A 324 8.20 -15.71 3.30
N ILE A 325 8.82 -15.27 2.20
CA ILE A 325 10.27 -15.04 2.14
C ILE A 325 10.66 -13.99 3.18
N ARG A 326 9.92 -12.86 3.21
CA ARG A 326 10.07 -11.81 4.23
C ARG A 326 10.08 -12.38 5.65
N ASP A 327 9.01 -13.06 6.03
CA ASP A 327 8.86 -13.54 7.41
C ASP A 327 9.95 -14.55 7.78
N MET A 328 10.32 -15.41 6.83
CA MET A 328 11.38 -16.40 6.99
C MET A 328 12.74 -15.73 7.22
N PHE A 329 13.20 -14.85 6.31
CA PHE A 329 14.54 -14.28 6.44
C PHE A 329 14.64 -13.34 7.64
N VAL A 330 13.60 -12.57 7.96
CA VAL A 330 13.60 -11.72 9.17
C VAL A 330 13.70 -12.58 10.43
N SER A 331 12.98 -13.71 10.49
CA SER A 331 13.06 -14.65 11.61
C SER A 331 14.45 -15.31 11.72
N GLU A 332 15.10 -15.62 10.60
CA GLU A 332 16.48 -16.11 10.59
C GLU A 332 17.45 -15.08 11.19
N GLU A 333 17.33 -13.81 10.80
CA GLU A 333 18.19 -12.75 11.32
C GLU A 333 17.94 -12.47 12.82
N ILE A 334 16.68 -12.53 13.28
CA ILE A 334 16.36 -12.50 14.72
C ILE A 334 17.03 -13.67 15.45
N SER A 335 16.99 -14.86 14.87
CA SER A 335 17.62 -16.06 15.46
C SER A 335 19.15 -15.93 15.53
N LYS A 336 19.78 -15.35 14.50
CA LYS A 336 21.22 -15.05 14.49
C LYS A 336 21.57 -14.03 15.57
N ALA A 337 20.79 -12.95 15.71
CA ALA A 337 20.99 -11.95 16.75
C ALA A 337 20.86 -12.55 18.16
N LEU A 338 19.87 -13.43 18.39
CA LEU A 338 19.69 -14.12 19.66
C LEU A 338 20.88 -15.03 20.01
N LYS A 339 21.44 -15.76 19.03
CA LYS A 339 22.65 -16.58 19.24
C LYS A 339 23.85 -15.72 19.61
N LYS A 340 24.12 -14.64 18.86
CA LYS A 340 25.20 -13.68 19.17
C LYS A 340 25.06 -13.11 20.59
N LEU A 341 23.84 -12.80 21.02
CA LEU A 341 23.58 -12.28 22.37
C LEU A 341 23.80 -13.31 23.51
N GLN A 342 23.77 -14.60 23.20
CA GLN A 342 24.08 -15.68 24.15
C GLN A 342 25.59 -15.93 24.23
N ASP A 343 26.29 -15.87 23.09
CA ASP A 343 27.73 -16.14 22.98
C ASP A 343 28.59 -15.00 23.57
N VAL A 344 28.16 -13.75 23.39
CA VAL A 344 28.82 -12.56 23.95
C VAL A 344 28.38 -12.38 25.40
N GLY A 345 29.13 -12.97 26.32
CA GLY A 345 29.00 -12.76 27.76
C GLY A 345 29.09 -11.27 28.15
N VAL A 346 28.69 -10.96 29.38
CA VAL A 346 28.33 -9.62 29.93
C VAL A 346 29.39 -8.50 29.80
N GLY A 347 30.61 -8.76 29.31
CA GLY A 347 31.68 -7.78 29.15
C GLY A 347 31.73 -7.21 27.73
N GLU A 348 31.31 -5.95 27.56
CA GLU A 348 31.34 -5.16 26.32
C GLU A 348 30.36 -5.57 25.21
N ARG A 349 29.08 -5.41 25.52
CA ARG A 349 27.95 -5.62 24.61
C ARG A 349 27.84 -4.47 23.59
N ARG A 350 28.77 -4.37 22.63
CA ARG A 350 28.62 -3.43 21.51
C ARG A 350 27.57 -3.99 20.56
N VAL A 351 26.52 -3.20 20.31
CA VAL A 351 25.44 -3.61 19.41
C VAL A 351 25.85 -3.27 17.99
N HIS A 352 25.69 -4.22 17.07
CA HIS A 352 26.18 -4.11 15.70
C HIS A 352 25.06 -3.98 14.66
N SER A 353 23.80 -4.10 15.05
CA SER A 353 22.65 -4.03 14.14
C SER A 353 21.37 -3.53 14.82
N ALA A 354 20.42 -3.04 14.02
CA ALA A 354 19.12 -2.64 14.53
C ALA A 354 18.35 -3.84 15.14
N VAL A 355 18.43 -5.02 14.53
CA VAL A 355 17.79 -6.23 15.05
C VAL A 355 18.30 -6.59 16.45
N GLU A 356 19.60 -6.49 16.70
CA GLU A 356 20.18 -6.72 18.03
C GLU A 356 19.62 -5.72 19.06
N LEU A 357 19.50 -4.43 18.71
CA LEU A 357 18.88 -3.43 19.58
C LEU A 357 17.41 -3.73 19.86
N ILE A 358 16.65 -4.12 18.84
CA ILE A 358 15.23 -4.41 18.95
C ILE A 358 15.00 -5.64 19.83
N VAL A 359 15.81 -6.69 19.67
CA VAL A 359 15.77 -7.90 20.51
C VAL A 359 16.10 -7.57 21.97
N LEU A 360 17.13 -6.75 22.22
CA LEU A 360 17.47 -6.29 23.57
C LEU A 360 16.34 -5.45 24.20
N GLN A 361 15.70 -4.61 23.40
CA GLN A 361 14.60 -3.78 23.83
C GLN A 361 13.36 -4.62 24.17
N GLU A 362 13.02 -5.62 23.37
CA GLU A 362 11.94 -6.56 23.66
C GLU A 362 12.20 -7.34 24.96
N LYS A 363 13.44 -7.80 25.17
CA LYS A 363 13.82 -8.44 26.44
C LYS A 363 13.56 -7.53 27.64
N LYS A 364 14.03 -6.27 27.56
CA LYS A 364 13.86 -5.28 28.62
C LYS A 364 12.38 -4.96 28.86
N MET A 365 11.60 -4.78 27.79
CA MET A 365 10.16 -4.53 27.89
C MET A 365 9.43 -5.71 28.54
N ALA A 366 9.77 -6.94 28.15
CA ALA A 366 9.19 -8.14 28.71
C ALA A 366 9.48 -8.32 30.20
N GLU A 367 10.73 -8.04 30.63
CA GLU A 367 11.11 -8.03 32.05
C GLU A 367 10.33 -6.99 32.86
N GLN A 368 10.13 -5.78 32.31
CA GLN A 368 9.34 -4.72 32.94
C GLN A 368 7.84 -5.08 33.06
N ASP A 369 7.31 -5.77 32.06
CA ASP A 369 5.91 -6.20 32.01
C ASP A 369 5.67 -7.52 32.79
N GLY A 370 6.71 -8.14 33.36
CA GLY A 370 6.61 -9.44 34.04
C GLY A 370 6.22 -10.61 33.11
N ARG A 371 6.52 -10.50 31.82
CA ARG A 371 6.19 -11.49 30.78
C ARG A 371 7.45 -12.10 30.16
N ALA A 372 7.30 -13.24 29.49
CA ALA A 372 8.37 -13.78 28.66
C ALA A 372 8.56 -12.92 27.38
N PRO A 373 9.79 -12.72 26.91
CA PRO A 373 10.05 -12.05 25.63
C PRO A 373 9.44 -12.82 24.45
N SER A 374 8.84 -12.10 23.51
CA SER A 374 8.21 -12.65 22.30
C SER A 374 8.93 -12.18 21.04
N TYR A 375 10.11 -12.76 20.78
CA TYR A 375 11.01 -12.32 19.71
C TYR A 375 10.48 -12.58 18.29
N PHE A 376 9.64 -13.60 18.11
CA PHE A 376 9.10 -14.00 16.80
C PHE A 376 7.64 -13.58 16.61
N SER A 377 7.19 -12.58 17.36
CA SER A 377 5.85 -12.01 17.17
C SER A 377 5.74 -11.29 15.82
N GLU A 378 4.52 -11.21 15.28
CA GLU A 378 4.25 -10.42 14.07
C GLU A 378 4.65 -8.94 14.24
N MET A 379 4.54 -8.38 15.46
CA MET A 379 5.04 -7.04 15.77
C MET A 379 6.54 -6.96 15.49
N MET A 380 7.35 -7.87 16.05
CA MET A 380 8.80 -7.88 15.86
C MET A 380 9.18 -7.97 14.38
N ILE A 381 8.61 -8.96 13.68
CA ILE A 381 8.92 -9.22 12.27
C ILE A 381 8.53 -8.02 11.39
N HIS A 382 7.31 -7.51 11.56
CA HIS A 382 6.82 -6.41 10.73
C HIS A 382 7.49 -5.07 11.07
N GLU A 383 7.86 -4.81 12.32
CA GLU A 383 8.60 -3.59 12.68
C GLU A 383 10.03 -3.61 12.17
N ILE A 384 10.75 -4.74 12.29
CA ILE A 384 12.10 -4.90 11.73
C ILE A 384 12.07 -4.71 10.22
N TYR A 385 11.13 -5.38 9.53
CA TYR A 385 10.97 -5.18 8.09
C TYR A 385 10.56 -3.74 7.73
N GLY A 386 9.80 -3.11 8.62
CA GLY A 386 9.38 -1.73 8.49
C GLY A 386 10.52 -0.72 8.47
N VAL A 387 11.59 -0.97 9.23
CA VAL A 387 12.82 -0.17 9.18
C VAL A 387 13.43 -0.21 7.77
N ILE A 388 13.38 -1.38 7.12
CA ILE A 388 13.96 -1.59 5.78
C ILE A 388 13.20 -0.78 4.74
N ILE A 389 11.88 -0.94 4.69
CA ILE A 389 11.04 -0.26 3.70
C ILE A 389 11.05 1.25 3.91
N ALA A 390 10.97 1.70 5.16
CA ALA A 390 11.01 3.13 5.47
C ALA A 390 12.33 3.78 5.03
N GLY A 391 13.46 3.10 5.28
CA GLY A 391 14.79 3.56 4.89
C GLY A 391 15.00 3.51 3.38
N LEU A 392 14.48 2.51 2.68
CA LEU A 392 14.69 2.33 1.24
C LEU A 392 13.95 3.38 0.39
N ASP A 393 12.62 3.39 0.47
CA ASP A 393 11.79 4.06 -0.55
C ASP A 393 12.02 5.57 -0.54
N THR A 394 12.04 6.16 0.66
CA THR A 394 12.17 7.62 0.82
C THR A 394 13.59 8.09 0.58
N THR A 395 14.58 7.44 1.19
CA THR A 395 15.99 7.84 1.07
C THR A 395 16.51 7.69 -0.35
N SER A 396 16.21 6.58 -1.04
CA SER A 396 16.66 6.40 -2.43
C SER A 396 16.05 7.45 -3.36
N THR A 397 14.77 7.79 -3.17
CA THR A 397 14.12 8.87 -3.93
C THR A 397 14.77 10.23 -3.63
N THR A 398 15.01 10.55 -2.36
CA THR A 398 15.69 11.80 -1.97
C THR A 398 17.11 11.88 -2.52
N MET A 399 17.88 10.80 -2.48
CA MET A 399 19.22 10.75 -3.05
C MET A 399 19.21 10.91 -4.58
N SER A 400 18.27 10.26 -5.27
CA SER A 400 18.10 10.45 -6.72
C SER A 400 17.80 11.91 -7.09
N TRP A 401 16.95 12.59 -6.31
CA TRP A 401 16.72 14.04 -6.47
C TRP A 401 17.92 14.90 -6.08
N GLY A 402 18.77 14.45 -5.16
CA GLY A 402 19.99 15.17 -4.81
C GLY A 402 21.07 15.10 -5.90
N VAL A 403 21.04 14.05 -6.73
CA VAL A 403 21.97 13.87 -7.86
C VAL A 403 21.45 14.56 -9.13
N LYS A 404 20.13 14.61 -9.32
CA LYS A 404 19.47 15.29 -10.43
C LYS A 404 19.49 16.80 -10.25
#